data_AF-A0A6P2ABY6-F1
#
_entry.id   AF-A0A6P2ABY6-F1
#
_cell.length_a   1.000
_cell.length_b   1.000
_cell.length_c   1.000
_cell.angle_alpha   90.00
_cell.angle_beta   90.00
_cell.angle_gamma   90.00
#
_symmetry.space_group_name_H-M   'P 1'
#
loop_
_entity.id
_entity.type
_entity.pdbx_description
1 polymer ?
#
loop_
_entity_poly.entity_id
_entity_poly.type
_entity_poly.pdbx_seq_one_letter_code
_entity_poly.pdbx_strand_id
1 'polypeptide(L)'
;MATAREHLVTCPEEDLADPKTLVQRQRHAAQLARAILTGFERHYSFFAEITSDARQRFERADWDAVREASAQRISFYDARVGETIRKLHTNFEIKCLDESLWREIKRVYTEMLRHHSRPELAETFFNSVFCQLFERKYYHND
;
A
#
# COMPACT_ATOMS: atom_id res chain seq x y z
N MET A 1 45.00 -3.75 0.09
CA MET A 1 44.72 -3.80 1.55
C MET A 1 43.82 -2.63 1.90
N ALA A 2 42.83 -2.90 2.76
CA ALA A 2 41.89 -1.99 3.42
C ALA A 2 40.68 -1.49 2.60
N THR A 3 39.62 -2.28 2.75
CA THR A 3 38.19 -2.09 2.48
C THR A 3 37.63 -0.85 3.17
N ALA A 4 37.02 0.08 2.43
CA ALA A 4 36.17 1.14 2.98
C ALA A 4 34.71 0.71 2.82
N ARG A 5 34.13 0.15 3.89
CA ARG A 5 32.68 -0.07 4.03
C ARG A 5 32.04 1.29 4.29
N GLU A 6 31.30 1.79 3.31
CA GLU A 6 30.41 2.94 3.49
C GLU A 6 29.30 2.57 4.49
N HIS A 7 29.10 3.46 5.45
CA HIS A 7 28.17 3.30 6.54
C HIS A 7 26.73 3.32 5.99
N LEU A 8 26.04 2.19 6.09
CA LEU A 8 24.59 2.15 6.15
C LEU A 8 24.13 3.13 7.24
N VAL A 9 23.44 4.19 6.84
CA VAL A 9 22.73 5.07 7.77
C VAL A 9 21.56 4.28 8.34
N THR A 10 21.84 3.47 9.36
CA THR A 10 20.83 2.92 10.24
C THR A 10 20.15 4.10 10.93
N CYS A 11 18.82 4.15 10.87
CA CYS A 11 18.04 5.09 11.66
C CYS A 11 18.50 5.00 13.12
N PRO A 12 18.68 6.13 13.83
CA PRO A 12 19.08 6.09 15.22
C PRO A 12 18.09 5.19 15.98
N GLU A 13 18.62 4.20 16.71
CA GLU A 13 17.86 3.50 17.75
C GLU A 13 17.57 4.53 18.86
N GLU A 14 16.58 5.40 18.61
CA GLU A 14 15.98 6.18 19.70
C GLU A 14 15.31 5.18 20.64
N ASP A 15 15.67 5.28 21.92
CA ASP A 15 15.19 4.45 23.03
C ASP A 15 13.72 4.02 22.87
N LEU A 16 13.52 2.79 22.40
CA LEU A 16 12.20 2.16 22.30
C LEU A 16 11.52 1.93 23.68
N ALA A 17 12.19 2.31 24.77
CA ALA A 17 11.73 2.10 26.15
C ALA A 17 10.84 3.22 26.71
N ASP A 18 10.71 4.39 26.05
CA ASP A 18 9.77 5.43 26.49
C ASP A 18 8.32 5.05 26.11
N PRO A 19 7.39 4.90 27.07
CA PRO A 19 5.99 4.59 26.80
C PRO A 19 5.29 5.62 25.88
N LYS A 20 5.73 6.89 25.84
CA LYS A 20 5.17 7.89 24.90
C LYS A 20 5.56 7.59 23.45
N THR A 21 6.81 7.21 23.22
CA THR A 21 7.34 6.85 21.91
C THR A 21 6.65 5.59 21.36
N LEU A 22 6.39 4.61 22.21
CA LEU A 22 5.67 3.38 21.84
C LEU A 22 4.22 3.67 21.39
N VAL A 23 3.49 4.49 22.15
CA VAL A 23 2.09 4.84 21.82
C VAL A 23 2.02 5.66 20.52
N GLN A 24 2.97 6.58 20.32
CA GLN A 24 3.03 7.37 19.10
C GLN A 24 3.32 6.50 17.87
N ARG A 25 4.20 5.51 18.02
CA ARG A 25 4.51 4.53 16.98
C ARG A 25 3.32 3.65 16.61
N GLN A 26 2.59 3.14 17.61
CA GLN A 26 1.35 2.37 17.40
C GLN A 26 0.30 3.18 16.64
N ARG A 27 0.10 4.45 17.02
CA ARG A 27 -0.82 5.36 16.32
C ARG A 27 -0.39 5.57 14.88
N HIS A 28 0.91 5.77 14.64
CA HIS A 28 1.45 5.94 13.31
C HIS A 28 1.23 4.69 12.44
N ALA A 29 1.55 3.50 12.97
CA ALA A 29 1.31 2.23 12.29
C ALA A 29 -0.19 2.03 11.94
N ALA A 30 -1.09 2.40 12.86
CA ALA A 30 -2.52 2.32 12.62
C ALA A 30 -3.01 3.29 11.53
N GLN A 31 -2.48 4.50 11.49
CA GLN A 31 -2.81 5.47 10.45
C GLN A 31 -2.31 5.02 9.08
N LEU A 32 -1.11 4.46 9.00
CA LEU A 32 -0.55 3.89 7.78
C LEU A 32 -1.36 2.69 7.28
N ALA A 33 -1.68 1.74 8.17
CA ALA A 33 -2.53 0.60 7.84
C ALA A 33 -3.91 1.04 7.33
N ARG A 34 -4.52 2.04 7.98
CA ARG A 34 -5.78 2.63 7.52
C ARG A 34 -5.65 3.26 6.14
N ALA A 35 -4.59 4.02 5.89
CA ALA A 35 -4.36 4.67 4.60
C ALA A 35 -4.21 3.66 3.46
N ILE A 36 -3.51 2.54 3.70
CA ILE A 36 -3.41 1.44 2.73
C ILE A 36 -4.79 0.83 2.46
N LEU A 37 -5.57 0.55 3.52
CA LEU A 37 -6.90 -0.04 3.38
C LEU A 37 -7.84 0.89 2.61
N THR A 38 -7.80 2.20 2.89
CA THR A 38 -8.58 3.19 2.13
C THR A 38 -8.17 3.25 0.65
N GLY A 39 -6.87 3.06 0.36
CA GLY A 39 -6.39 2.91 -1.02
C GLY A 39 -7.02 1.71 -1.74
N PHE A 40 -7.08 0.57 -1.05
CA PHE A 40 -7.75 -0.64 -1.53
C PHE A 40 -9.26 -0.43 -1.72
N GLU A 41 -9.97 0.11 -0.72
CA GLU A 41 -11.41 0.39 -0.80
C GLU A 41 -11.74 1.30 -1.98
N ARG A 42 -10.91 2.32 -2.21
CA ARG A 42 -11.03 3.19 -3.38
C ARG A 42 -10.86 2.40 -4.68
N HIS A 43 -9.80 1.59 -4.81
CA HIS A 43 -9.62 0.74 -6.00
C HIS A 43 -10.83 -0.17 -6.23
N TYR A 44 -11.30 -0.83 -5.18
CA TYR A 44 -12.43 -1.74 -5.25
C TYR A 44 -13.72 -1.03 -5.67
N SER A 45 -13.98 0.20 -5.18
CA SER A 45 -15.16 0.97 -5.58
C SER A 45 -15.21 1.23 -7.09
N PHE A 46 -14.09 1.62 -7.70
CA PHE A 46 -13.99 1.80 -9.16
C PHE A 46 -14.15 0.49 -9.91
N PHE A 47 -13.53 -0.59 -9.42
CA PHE A 47 -13.69 -1.90 -10.03
C PHE A 47 -15.16 -2.34 -10.03
N ALA A 48 -15.86 -2.13 -8.92
CA ALA A 48 -17.27 -2.46 -8.78
C ALA A 48 -18.16 -1.64 -9.72
N GLU A 49 -17.91 -0.34 -9.84
CA GLU A 49 -18.60 0.58 -10.75
C GLU A 49 -18.43 0.16 -12.22
N ILE A 50 -17.19 -0.09 -12.67
CA ILE A 50 -16.96 -0.53 -14.05
C ILE A 50 -17.68 -1.86 -14.33
N THR A 51 -17.69 -2.75 -13.32
CA THR A 51 -18.30 -4.08 -13.44
C THR A 51 -19.82 -4.04 -13.43
N SER A 52 -20.47 -3.10 -12.71
CA SER A 52 -21.94 -3.00 -12.67
C SER A 52 -22.54 -2.68 -14.05
N ASP A 53 -21.81 -1.94 -14.87
CA ASP A 53 -22.25 -1.54 -16.21
C ASP A 53 -22.03 -2.62 -17.29
N ALA A 54 -21.36 -3.73 -16.95
CA ALA A 54 -20.98 -4.76 -17.92
C ALA A 54 -22.20 -5.35 -18.65
N ARG A 55 -23.30 -5.57 -17.93
CA ARG A 55 -24.56 -6.08 -18.49
C ARG A 55 -25.13 -5.12 -19.54
N GLN A 56 -25.14 -3.81 -19.25
CA GLN A 56 -25.69 -2.82 -20.15
C GLN A 56 -24.87 -2.72 -21.45
N ARG A 57 -23.53 -2.78 -21.35
CA ARG A 57 -22.65 -2.80 -22.54
C ARG A 57 -22.90 -4.04 -23.40
N PHE A 58 -23.08 -5.19 -22.76
CA PHE A 58 -23.41 -6.44 -23.45
C PHE A 58 -24.77 -6.38 -24.16
N GLU A 59 -25.82 -5.93 -23.46
CA GLU A 59 -27.18 -5.81 -24.04
C GLU A 59 -27.23 -4.84 -25.23
N ARG A 60 -26.34 -3.84 -25.25
CA ARG A 60 -26.19 -2.88 -26.36
C ARG A 60 -25.26 -3.35 -27.48
N ALA A 61 -24.62 -4.52 -27.33
CA ALA A 61 -23.56 -5.00 -28.23
C ALA A 61 -22.41 -3.99 -28.43
N ASP A 62 -22.10 -3.19 -27.41
CA ASP A 62 -21.04 -2.19 -27.45
C ASP A 62 -19.68 -2.82 -27.11
N TRP A 63 -19.11 -3.52 -28.08
CA TRP A 63 -17.89 -4.31 -27.90
C TRP A 63 -16.64 -3.45 -27.68
N ASP A 64 -16.61 -2.25 -28.26
CA ASP A 64 -15.52 -1.31 -28.05
C ASP A 64 -15.52 -0.81 -26.59
N ALA A 65 -16.68 -0.49 -26.02
CA ALA A 65 -16.79 -0.14 -24.60
C ALA A 65 -16.45 -1.31 -23.67
N VAL A 66 -16.76 -2.55 -24.04
CA VAL A 66 -16.33 -3.74 -23.26
C VAL A 66 -14.81 -3.86 -23.24
N ARG A 67 -14.15 -3.70 -24.40
CA ARG A 67 -12.69 -3.75 -24.49
C ARG A 67 -12.03 -2.64 -23.66
N GLU A 68 -12.54 -1.43 -23.77
CA GLU A 68 -12.06 -0.27 -23.02
C GLU A 68 -12.24 -0.47 -21.50
N ALA A 69 -13.42 -0.89 -21.06
CA ALA A 69 -13.69 -1.18 -19.64
C ALA A 69 -12.75 -2.25 -19.07
N SER A 70 -12.39 -3.27 -19.87
CA SER A 70 -11.42 -4.29 -19.48
C SER A 70 -10.01 -3.71 -19.31
N ALA A 71 -9.54 -2.90 -20.26
CA ALA A 71 -8.24 -2.23 -20.19
C ALA A 71 -8.14 -1.26 -18.99
N GLN A 72 -9.23 -0.54 -18.72
CA GLN A 72 -9.34 0.34 -17.55
C GLN A 72 -9.21 -0.43 -16.24
N ARG A 73 -9.92 -1.56 -16.08
CA ARG A 73 -9.87 -2.37 -14.85
C ARG A 73 -8.44 -2.84 -14.52
N ILE A 74 -7.64 -3.16 -15.54
CA ILE A 74 -6.26 -3.59 -15.36
C ILE A 74 -5.38 -2.38 -14.99
N SER A 75 -5.41 -1.32 -15.81
CA SER A 75 -4.53 -0.16 -15.62
C SER A 75 -4.80 0.62 -14.32
N PHE A 76 -6.05 0.63 -13.85
CA PHE A 76 -6.41 1.32 -12.61
C PHE A 76 -5.84 0.66 -11.35
N TYR A 77 -5.49 -0.63 -11.37
CA TYR A 77 -4.87 -1.26 -10.22
C TYR A 77 -3.54 -0.59 -9.87
N ASP A 78 -2.61 -0.57 -10.82
CA ASP A 78 -1.28 0.03 -10.64
C ASP A 78 -1.36 1.52 -10.32
N ALA A 79 -2.29 2.24 -10.97
CA ALA A 79 -2.51 3.65 -10.69
C ALA A 79 -2.95 3.91 -9.23
N ARG A 80 -3.80 3.04 -8.67
CA ARG A 80 -4.27 3.14 -7.28
C ARG A 80 -3.21 2.74 -6.27
N VAL A 81 -2.40 1.73 -6.57
CA VAL A 81 -1.22 1.37 -5.77
C VAL A 81 -0.26 2.56 -5.72
N GLY A 82 0.12 3.12 -6.88
CA GLY A 82 1.02 4.27 -6.96
C GLY A 82 0.48 5.54 -6.30
N GLU A 83 -0.83 5.79 -6.36
CA GLU A 83 -1.46 6.89 -5.62
C GLU A 83 -1.38 6.67 -4.11
N THR A 84 -1.64 5.45 -3.63
CA THR A 84 -1.56 5.08 -2.22
C THR A 84 -0.14 5.33 -1.71
N ILE A 85 0.87 4.87 -2.44
CA ILE A 85 2.29 5.09 -2.12
C ILE A 85 2.63 6.58 -2.03
N ARG A 86 2.22 7.40 -3.01
CA ARG A 86 2.44 8.86 -2.97
C ARG A 86 1.80 9.51 -1.75
N LYS A 87 0.58 9.10 -1.39
CA LYS A 87 -0.12 9.57 -0.19
C LYS A 87 0.62 9.17 1.09
N LEU A 88 1.12 7.93 1.16
CA LEU A 88 1.92 7.48 2.30
C LEU A 88 3.18 8.32 2.47
N HIS A 89 3.91 8.60 1.38
CA HIS A 89 5.10 9.47 1.44
C HIS A 89 4.77 10.91 1.85
N THR A 90 3.69 11.49 1.30
CA THR A 90 3.33 12.91 1.52
C THR A 90 2.77 13.14 2.92
N ASN A 91 1.90 12.25 3.40
CA ASN A 91 1.14 12.47 4.63
C ASN A 91 1.90 12.07 5.90
N PHE A 92 2.94 11.24 5.78
CA PHE A 92 3.62 10.65 6.93
C PHE A 92 5.13 10.93 6.95
N GLU A 93 5.60 11.81 6.06
CA GLU A 93 7.01 12.23 5.94
C GLU A 93 8.00 11.07 6.06
N ILE A 94 7.66 9.93 5.44
CA ILE A 94 8.42 8.69 5.57
C ILE A 94 9.75 8.87 4.86
N LYS A 95 10.77 9.32 5.60
CA LYS A 95 12.16 9.39 5.16
C LYS A 95 12.79 7.99 5.16
N CYS A 96 12.40 7.14 6.11
CA CYS A 96 12.82 5.74 6.17
C CYS A 96 11.72 4.88 6.82
N LEU A 97 11.20 3.91 6.07
CA LEU A 97 10.35 2.83 6.60
C LEU A 97 11.26 1.74 7.17
N ASP A 98 11.46 1.71 8.48
CA ASP A 98 12.17 0.60 9.12
C ASP A 98 11.31 -0.68 9.15
N GLU A 99 11.95 -1.84 9.07
CA GLU A 99 11.31 -3.16 9.03
C GLU A 99 10.44 -3.41 10.27
N SER A 100 10.85 -2.88 11.43
CA SER A 100 10.08 -3.01 12.67
C SER A 100 8.75 -2.22 12.63
N LEU A 101 8.73 -1.03 12.03
CA LEU A 101 7.49 -0.29 11.80
C LEU A 101 6.59 -1.04 10.80
N TRP A 102 7.17 -1.60 9.74
CA TRP A 102 6.39 -2.37 8.76
C TRP A 102 5.72 -3.61 9.37
N ARG A 103 6.42 -4.34 10.24
CA ARG A 103 5.82 -5.47 10.99
C ARG A 103 4.61 -5.01 11.82
N GLU A 104 4.70 -3.84 12.43
CA GLU A 104 3.61 -3.27 13.22
C GLU A 104 2.42 -2.86 12.34
N ILE A 105 2.68 -2.21 11.19
CA ILE A 105 1.65 -1.90 10.18
C ILE A 105 0.96 -3.19 9.73
N LYS A 106 1.72 -4.23 9.38
CA LYS A 106 1.16 -5.51 8.94
C LYS A 106 0.27 -6.13 10.01
N ARG A 107 0.70 -6.14 11.27
CA ARG A 107 -0.11 -6.64 12.40
C ARG A 107 -1.43 -5.89 12.52
N VAL A 108 -1.40 -4.56 12.49
CA VAL A 108 -2.60 -3.73 12.59
C VAL A 108 -3.51 -3.92 11.38
N TYR A 109 -2.93 -4.03 10.19
CA TYR A 109 -3.67 -4.28 8.95
C TYR A 109 -4.40 -5.63 8.98
N THR A 110 -3.71 -6.71 9.35
CA THR A 110 -4.33 -8.04 9.50
C THR A 110 -5.47 -8.06 10.52
N GLU A 111 -5.35 -7.30 11.61
CA GLU A 111 -6.46 -7.11 12.57
C GLU A 111 -7.66 -6.42 11.88
N MET A 112 -7.44 -5.33 11.14
CA MET A 112 -8.51 -4.66 10.40
C MET A 112 -9.20 -5.58 9.38
N LEU A 113 -8.48 -6.53 8.78
CA LEU A 113 -9.02 -7.47 7.81
C LEU A 113 -9.98 -8.51 8.41
N ARG A 114 -9.90 -8.81 9.72
CA ARG A 114 -10.77 -9.82 10.36
C ARG A 114 -12.26 -9.50 10.24
N HIS A 115 -12.60 -8.23 10.08
CA HIS A 115 -13.98 -7.75 9.91
C HIS A 115 -14.24 -7.19 8.51
N HIS A 116 -13.27 -7.30 7.59
CA HIS A 116 -13.39 -6.78 6.23
C HIS A 116 -14.09 -7.82 5.34
N SER A 117 -14.96 -7.37 4.43
CA SER A 117 -15.76 -8.25 3.57
C SER A 117 -14.96 -8.93 2.44
N ARG A 118 -13.73 -8.47 2.19
CA ARG A 118 -12.84 -8.96 1.11
C ARG A 118 -11.38 -9.00 1.56
N PRO A 119 -11.03 -9.84 2.55
CA PRO A 119 -9.71 -9.80 3.17
C PRO A 119 -8.59 -10.22 2.20
N GLU A 120 -8.82 -11.19 1.31
CA GLU A 120 -7.80 -11.75 0.41
C GLU A 120 -7.34 -10.73 -0.65
N LEU A 121 -8.31 -9.97 -1.20
CA LEU A 121 -8.01 -8.91 -2.17
C LEU A 121 -7.28 -7.73 -1.50
N ALA A 122 -7.70 -7.39 -0.27
CA ALA A 122 -7.06 -6.35 0.50
C ALA A 122 -5.62 -6.71 0.90
N GLU A 123 -5.36 -7.99 1.22
CA GLU A 123 -4.01 -8.51 1.47
C GLU A 123 -3.14 -8.47 0.20
N THR A 124 -3.70 -8.84 -0.95
CA THR A 124 -2.99 -8.73 -2.25
C THR A 124 -2.59 -7.29 -2.53
N PHE A 125 -3.49 -6.33 -2.33
CA PHE A 125 -3.20 -4.90 -2.50
C PHE A 125 -2.11 -4.43 -1.54
N PHE A 126 -2.15 -4.86 -0.28
CA PHE A 126 -1.11 -4.56 0.71
C PHE A 126 0.27 -5.07 0.26
N ASN A 127 0.34 -6.30 -0.26
CA ASN A 127 1.58 -6.88 -0.77
C ASN A 127 2.12 -6.11 -1.99
N SER A 128 1.26 -5.64 -2.89
CA SER A 128 1.69 -4.78 -4.00
C SER A 128 2.28 -3.45 -3.52
N VAL A 129 1.64 -2.80 -2.54
CA VAL A 129 2.16 -1.57 -1.93
C VAL A 129 3.50 -1.82 -1.23
N PHE A 130 3.64 -2.95 -0.54
CA PHE A 130 4.90 -3.36 0.09
C PHE A 130 6.03 -3.49 -0.92
N CYS A 131 5.85 -4.34 -1.94
CA CYS A 131 6.89 -4.61 -2.94
C CYS A 131 7.35 -3.30 -3.58
N GLN A 132 6.43 -2.44 -4.01
CA GLN A 132 6.80 -1.20 -4.69
C GLN A 132 7.44 -0.14 -3.77
N LEU A 133 7.12 -0.13 -2.47
CA LEU A 133 7.80 0.72 -1.48
C LEU A 133 9.22 0.23 -1.18
N PHE A 134 9.42 -1.08 -1.06
CA PHE A 134 10.70 -1.68 -0.68
C PHE A 134 11.63 -1.96 -1.88
N GLU A 135 11.10 -2.20 -3.08
CA GLU A 135 11.89 -2.30 -4.32
C GLU A 135 12.73 -1.04 -4.56
N ARG A 136 12.20 0.15 -4.22
CA ARG A 136 12.97 1.40 -4.28
C ARG A 136 14.11 1.48 -3.26
N LYS A 137 14.01 0.77 -2.13
CA LYS A 137 15.11 0.66 -1.16
C LYS A 137 16.21 -0.32 -1.62
N TYR A 138 15.87 -1.34 -2.40
CA TYR A 138 16.84 -2.34 -2.85
C TYR A 138 17.59 -1.96 -4.15
N TYR A 139 17.05 -1.04 -4.95
CA TYR A 139 17.72 -0.54 -6.17
C TYR A 139 18.46 0.80 -6.00
N HIS A 140 18.47 1.39 -4.80
CA HIS A 140 19.44 2.41 -4.42
C HIS A 140 20.66 1.77 -3.75
N ASN A 141 21.18 0.70 -4.35
CA ASN A 141 22.58 0.33 -4.22
C ASN A 141 23.31 1.02 -5.39
N ASP A 142 24.34 1.80 -5.05
CA ASP A 142 25.38 2.21 -5.99
C ASP A 142 25.98 1.03 -6.77
#